data_AF-A0A087TY87-F1
#
_entry.id   AF-A0A087TY87-F1
#
_cell.length_a   1.000
_cell.length_b   1.000
_cell.length_c   1.000
_cell.angle_alpha   90.00
_cell.angle_beta   90.00
_cell.angle_gamma   90.00
#
_symmetry.space_group_name_H-M   'P 1'
#
loop_
_entity.id
_entity.type
_entity.pdbx_description
1 polymer ?
#
loop_
_entity_poly.entity_id
_entity_poly.type
_entity_poly.pdbx_seq_one_letter_code
_entity_poly.pdbx_strand_id
1 'polypeptide(L)'
;MACNTLLGSGSPTMISPPDRKRYFTLEMADIACFDRQVYDLVMDFEVLYGIAKHLPAESVRGYDALYTANEMINIIQKGEFSRDSYGSAKELSTKFFSQHNGESQHTIIAIGNCHIDCAWLWPYEETVRKCA
;
A
#
# COMPACT_ATOMS: atom_id res chain seq x y z
N MET A 1 9.87 -20.37 7.99
CA MET A 1 10.67 -19.36 7.26
C MET A 1 11.51 -20.09 6.23
N ALA A 2 11.44 -19.69 4.96
CA ALA A 2 12.34 -20.19 3.91
C ALA A 2 13.43 -19.14 3.67
N CYS A 3 14.69 -19.55 3.56
CA CYS A 3 15.82 -18.65 3.30
C CYS A 3 15.96 -18.36 1.80
N ASN A 4 14.94 -17.75 1.21
CA ASN A 4 14.90 -17.26 -0.15
C ASN A 4 14.11 -15.94 -0.21
N THR A 5 14.28 -15.19 -1.30
CA THR A 5 13.43 -14.02 -1.57
C THR A 5 12.13 -14.45 -2.26
N LEU A 6 11.27 -13.46 -2.56
CA LEU A 6 10.09 -13.66 -3.41
C LEU A 6 10.43 -14.45 -4.68
N LEU A 7 11.61 -14.18 -5.26
CA LEU A 7 12.07 -14.67 -6.55
C LEU A 7 13.33 -15.55 -6.44
N GLY A 8 13.44 -16.34 -5.39
CA GLY A 8 14.53 -17.31 -5.21
C GLY A 8 15.77 -16.73 -4.50
N SER A 9 16.96 -17.29 -4.75
CA SER A 9 18.21 -16.87 -4.09
C SER A 9 19.30 -16.38 -5.06
N GLY A 10 18.92 -15.93 -6.26
CA GLY A 10 19.86 -15.37 -7.25
C GLY A 10 20.67 -14.19 -6.71
N SER A 11 21.96 -14.14 -7.08
CA SER A 11 22.91 -13.07 -6.75
C SER A 11 23.95 -12.90 -7.86
N PRO A 12 24.32 -11.67 -8.28
CA PRO A 12 23.93 -10.38 -7.71
C PRO A 12 22.54 -9.89 -8.20
N THR A 13 22.04 -10.47 -9.29
CA THR A 13 20.71 -10.11 -9.83
C THR A 13 19.70 -11.22 -9.55
N MET A 14 18.42 -10.87 -9.63
CA MET A 14 17.30 -11.79 -9.43
C MET A 14 17.37 -13.05 -10.31
N ILE A 15 17.74 -12.89 -11.58
CA ILE A 15 17.80 -13.99 -12.56
C ILE A 15 19.17 -14.69 -12.59
N SER A 16 20.11 -14.29 -11.71
CA SER A 16 21.40 -14.96 -11.60
C SER A 16 21.23 -16.36 -10.99
N PRO A 17 22.20 -17.27 -11.19
CA PRO A 17 22.19 -18.56 -10.52
C PRO A 17 22.00 -18.44 -9.00
N PRO A 18 21.28 -19.38 -8.37
CA PRO A 18 21.07 -19.39 -6.92
C PRO A 18 22.39 -19.38 -6.12
N ASP A 19 22.53 -18.45 -5.19
CA ASP A 19 23.69 -18.41 -4.28
C ASP A 19 23.47 -19.33 -3.08
N ARG A 20 24.34 -20.33 -2.95
CA ARG A 20 24.33 -21.31 -1.84
C ARG A 20 24.85 -20.74 -0.53
N LYS A 21 25.52 -19.59 -0.56
CA LYS A 21 26.11 -18.92 0.62
C LYS A 21 25.36 -17.66 1.01
N ARG A 22 24.11 -17.53 0.56
CA ARG A 22 23.24 -16.41 0.93
C ARG A 22 22.72 -16.60 2.35
N TYR A 23 22.98 -15.61 3.20
CA TYR A 23 22.47 -15.54 4.57
C TYR A 23 21.42 -14.43 4.69
N PHE A 24 20.51 -14.60 5.64
CA PHE A 24 19.44 -13.64 5.94
C PHE A 24 19.48 -13.30 7.42
N THR A 25 19.13 -12.06 7.74
CA THR A 25 19.09 -11.56 9.11
C THR A 25 17.65 -11.27 9.48
N LEU A 26 17.26 -11.63 10.70
CA LEU A 26 16.00 -11.19 11.29
C LEU A 26 16.15 -9.72 11.66
N GLU A 27 15.41 -8.84 10.99
CA GLU A 27 15.46 -7.39 11.26
C GLU A 27 14.48 -6.94 12.36
N MET A 28 13.34 -7.63 12.51
CA MET A 28 12.27 -7.22 13.42
C MET A 28 11.50 -8.44 13.94
N ALA A 29 11.18 -8.45 15.22
CA ALA A 29 10.36 -9.47 15.88
C ALA A 29 9.61 -8.87 17.08
N ASP A 30 8.66 -7.99 16.80
CA ASP A 30 7.91 -7.24 17.81
C ASP A 30 6.50 -7.81 18.04
N ILE A 31 5.97 -7.56 19.22
CA ILE A 31 4.54 -7.75 19.52
C ILE A 31 3.91 -6.36 19.56
N ALA A 32 2.96 -6.11 18.65
CA ALA A 32 2.32 -4.81 18.50
C ALA A 32 0.78 -4.93 18.52
N CYS A 33 0.11 -3.87 18.96
CA CYS A 33 -1.33 -3.72 18.81
C CYS A 33 -1.63 -2.96 17.52
N PHE A 34 -2.40 -3.58 16.62
CA PHE A 34 -2.80 -2.93 15.38
C PHE A 34 -3.90 -1.90 15.63
N ASP A 35 -3.61 -0.64 15.30
CA ASP A 35 -4.59 0.44 15.38
C ASP A 35 -5.29 0.62 14.04
N ARG A 36 -6.52 0.10 13.95
CA ARG A 36 -7.32 0.16 12.71
C ARG A 36 -7.62 1.59 12.27
N GLN A 37 -7.90 2.50 13.21
CA GLN A 37 -8.27 3.86 12.89
C GLN A 37 -7.10 4.63 12.27
N VAL A 38 -5.90 4.45 12.84
CA VAL A 38 -4.68 5.07 12.30
C VAL A 38 -4.35 4.47 10.93
N TYR A 39 -4.43 3.14 10.79
CA TYR A 39 -4.21 2.50 9.49
C TYR A 39 -5.15 3.02 8.40
N ASP A 40 -6.45 3.09 8.68
CA ASP A 40 -7.46 3.56 7.73
C ASP A 40 -7.26 5.05 7.36
N LEU A 41 -6.66 5.86 8.24
CA LEU A 41 -6.28 7.25 7.95
C LEU A 41 -5.05 7.34 7.06
N VAL A 42 -4.02 6.54 7.35
CA VAL A 42 -2.79 6.50 6.53
C VAL A 42 -3.12 6.02 5.11
N MET A 43 -3.95 4.99 4.96
CA MET A 43 -4.38 4.50 3.65
C MET A 43 -5.14 5.58 2.86
N ASP A 44 -6.09 6.26 3.48
CA ASP A 44 -6.82 7.37 2.84
C ASP A 44 -5.86 8.49 2.38
N PHE A 45 -4.92 8.86 3.25
CA PHE A 45 -3.93 9.89 2.95
C PHE A 45 -3.01 9.47 1.79
N GLU A 46 -2.52 8.24 1.78
CA GLU A 46 -1.69 7.71 0.69
C GLU A 46 -2.44 7.72 -0.65
N VAL A 47 -3.72 7.36 -0.66
CA VAL A 47 -4.55 7.42 -1.86
C VAL A 47 -4.76 8.86 -2.32
N LEU A 48 -5.09 9.79 -1.43
CA LEU A 48 -5.23 11.22 -1.77
C LEU A 48 -3.92 11.81 -2.34
N TYR A 49 -2.80 11.50 -1.69
CA TYR A 49 -1.47 11.91 -2.16
C TYR A 49 -1.16 11.30 -3.53
N GLY A 50 -1.47 10.02 -3.74
CA GLY A 50 -1.33 9.35 -5.02
C GLY A 50 -2.14 10.03 -6.13
N ILE A 51 -3.40 10.39 -5.84
CA ILE A 51 -4.27 11.13 -6.76
C ILE A 51 -3.63 12.49 -7.13
N ALA A 52 -3.21 13.26 -6.13
CA ALA A 52 -2.58 14.57 -6.36
C ALA A 52 -1.27 14.47 -7.16
N LYS A 53 -0.49 13.41 -6.92
CA LYS A 53 0.81 13.19 -7.57
C LYS A 53 0.70 12.71 -9.02
N HIS A 54 -0.30 11.89 -9.32
CA HIS A 54 -0.38 11.18 -10.61
C HIS A 54 -1.39 11.78 -11.59
N LEU A 55 -2.35 12.60 -11.12
CA LEU A 55 -3.20 13.35 -12.03
C LEU A 55 -2.43 14.46 -12.75
N PRO A 56 -2.90 14.92 -13.93
CA PRO A 56 -2.31 16.07 -14.61
C PRO A 56 -2.26 17.30 -13.70
N ALA A 57 -1.23 18.13 -13.85
CA ALA A 57 -0.99 19.28 -12.98
C ALA A 57 -2.18 20.26 -12.93
N GLU A 58 -2.88 20.46 -14.05
CA GLU A 58 -4.05 21.34 -14.15
C GLU A 58 -5.36 20.68 -13.67
N SER A 59 -5.29 19.47 -13.10
CA SER A 59 -6.46 18.75 -12.63
C SER A 59 -7.01 19.39 -11.35
N VAL A 60 -8.21 19.97 -11.44
CA VAL A 60 -8.96 20.44 -10.28
C VAL A 60 -9.08 19.35 -9.21
N ARG A 61 -9.35 18.10 -9.63
CA ARG A 61 -9.45 16.95 -8.73
C ARG A 61 -8.13 16.64 -8.01
N GLY A 62 -7.00 16.84 -8.68
CA GLY A 62 -5.67 16.69 -8.09
C GLY A 62 -5.42 17.74 -7.00
N TYR A 63 -5.78 19.01 -7.27
CA TYR A 63 -5.69 20.07 -6.27
C TYR A 63 -6.62 19.84 -5.07
N ASP A 64 -7.86 19.41 -5.31
CA ASP A 64 -8.80 19.08 -4.23
C ASP A 64 -8.27 17.94 -3.36
N ALA A 65 -7.64 16.92 -3.95
CA ALA A 65 -7.02 15.81 -3.22
C ALA A 65 -5.86 16.30 -2.35
N LEU A 66 -4.98 17.14 -2.91
CA LEU A 66 -3.85 17.72 -2.21
C LEU A 66 -4.30 18.59 -1.03
N TYR A 67 -5.29 19.45 -1.27
CA TYR A 67 -5.87 20.29 -0.24
C TYR A 67 -6.49 19.46 0.88
N THR A 68 -7.28 18.44 0.54
CA THR A 68 -7.91 17.53 1.50
C THR A 68 -6.85 16.82 2.36
N ALA A 69 -5.80 16.28 1.73
CA ALA A 69 -4.70 15.63 2.43
C ALA A 69 -3.97 16.60 3.39
N ASN A 70 -3.71 17.83 2.95
CA ASN A 70 -3.10 18.86 3.80
C ASN A 70 -3.98 19.22 5.00
N GLU A 71 -5.29 19.39 4.78
CA GLU A 71 -6.23 19.71 5.86
C GLU A 71 -6.39 18.55 6.87
N MET A 72 -6.31 17.29 6.42
CA MET A 72 -6.26 16.15 7.34
C MET A 72 -5.09 16.25 8.31
N ILE A 73 -3.88 16.57 7.82
CA ILE A 73 -2.70 16.77 8.68
C ILE A 73 -2.92 17.95 9.62
N ASN A 74 -3.43 19.07 9.12
CA ASN A 74 -3.69 20.27 9.93
C ASN A 74 -4.64 19.96 11.10
N ILE A 75 -5.72 19.22 10.86
CA ILE A 75 -6.68 18.81 11.90
C ILE A 75 -6.01 17.91 12.93
N ILE A 76 -5.28 16.89 12.48
CA ILE A 76 -4.61 15.93 13.38
C ILE A 76 -3.60 16.65 14.28
N GLN A 77 -2.79 17.53 13.69
CA GLN A 77 -1.77 18.27 14.42
C GLN A 77 -2.37 19.30 15.38
N LYS A 78 -3.41 20.04 14.95
CA LYS A 78 -4.14 20.98 15.81
C LYS A 78 -4.85 20.28 16.96
N GLY A 79 -5.36 19.08 16.73
CA GLY A 79 -6.00 18.25 17.75
C GLY A 79 -5.02 17.40 18.57
N GLU A 80 -3.72 17.72 18.54
CA GLU A 80 -2.66 17.07 19.32
C GLU A 80 -2.67 15.54 19.20
N PHE A 81 -2.94 15.02 18.00
CA PHE A 81 -2.99 13.57 17.73
C PHE A 81 -4.02 12.80 18.57
N SER A 82 -5.08 13.47 19.03
CA SER A 82 -6.19 12.82 19.74
C SER A 82 -7.04 11.91 18.83
N ARG A 83 -7.75 10.96 19.46
CA ARG A 83 -8.71 10.07 18.75
C ARG A 83 -9.85 10.83 18.07
N ASP A 84 -10.25 11.97 18.61
CA ASP A 84 -11.29 12.81 18.03
C ASP A 84 -10.80 13.51 16.77
N SER A 85 -9.54 13.98 16.76
CA SER A 85 -8.95 14.59 15.56
C SER A 85 -8.80 13.60 14.42
N TYR A 86 -8.56 12.32 14.72
CA TYR A 86 -8.57 11.22 13.76
C TYR A 86 -9.95 11.04 13.13
N GLY A 87 -11.01 11.10 13.94
CA GLY A 87 -12.40 11.06 13.45
C GLY A 87 -12.68 12.21 12.47
N SER A 88 -12.37 13.44 12.87
CA SER A 88 -12.58 14.63 12.04
C SER A 88 -11.76 14.60 10.73
N ALA A 89 -10.52 14.10 10.76
CA ALA A 89 -9.72 13.94 9.55
C ALA A 89 -10.32 12.86 8.61
N LYS A 90 -10.86 11.77 9.16
CA LYS A 90 -11.52 10.71 8.38
C LYS A 90 -12.80 11.22 7.69
N GLU A 91 -13.51 12.15 8.30
CA GLU A 91 -14.68 12.77 7.66
C GLU A 91 -14.31 13.54 6.39
N LEU A 92 -13.16 14.22 6.38
CA LEU A 92 -12.67 14.93 5.19
C LEU A 92 -12.38 13.97 4.04
N SER A 93 -11.62 12.90 4.28
CA SER A 93 -11.32 11.91 3.24
C SER A 93 -12.59 11.20 2.77
N THR A 94 -13.49 10.84 3.68
CA THR A 94 -14.78 10.21 3.35
C THR A 94 -15.61 11.10 2.42
N LYS A 95 -15.68 12.41 2.70
CA LYS A 95 -16.37 13.38 1.84
C LYS A 95 -15.72 13.52 0.47
N PHE A 96 -14.39 13.41 0.38
CA PHE A 96 -13.70 13.42 -0.90
C PHE A 96 -14.03 12.16 -1.72
N PHE A 97 -13.96 10.97 -1.10
CA PHE A 97 -14.18 9.68 -1.76
C PHE A 97 -15.64 9.39 -2.07
N SER A 98 -16.60 10.03 -1.41
CA SER A 98 -18.03 9.89 -1.73
C SER A 98 -18.42 10.56 -3.06
N GLN A 99 -17.55 11.37 -3.64
CA GLN A 99 -17.81 12.03 -4.92
C GLN A 99 -17.67 11.04 -6.07
N HIS A 100 -18.65 11.04 -6.98
CA HIS A 100 -18.66 10.17 -8.15
C HIS A 100 -18.38 10.96 -9.43
N ASN A 101 -17.83 10.26 -10.42
CA ASN A 101 -17.68 10.78 -11.77
C ASN A 101 -19.03 10.87 -12.49
N GLY A 102 -19.07 11.57 -13.64
CA GLY A 102 -20.26 11.59 -14.50
C GLY A 102 -20.61 10.22 -15.09
N GLU A 103 -21.87 10.03 -15.47
CA GLU A 103 -22.41 8.74 -15.92
C GLU A 103 -21.77 8.17 -17.20
N SER A 104 -21.17 9.02 -18.03
CA SER A 104 -20.52 8.61 -19.28
C SER A 104 -19.09 8.07 -19.11
N GLN A 105 -18.57 8.04 -17.88
CA GLN A 105 -17.20 7.59 -17.62
C GLN A 105 -17.05 6.07 -17.61
N HIS A 106 -15.83 5.59 -17.86
CA HIS A 106 -15.53 4.17 -17.81
C HIS A 106 -15.72 3.60 -16.40
N THR A 107 -16.24 2.38 -16.33
CA THR A 107 -16.26 1.57 -15.11
C THR A 107 -15.02 0.69 -15.08
N ILE A 108 -14.21 0.82 -14.03
CA ILE A 108 -13.03 -0.03 -13.80
C ILE A 108 -13.41 -1.12 -12.81
N ILE A 109 -13.16 -2.38 -13.16
CA ILE A 109 -13.36 -3.54 -12.28
C ILE A 109 -11.98 -4.04 -11.86
N ALA A 110 -11.72 -4.04 -10.54
CA ALA A 110 -10.50 -4.59 -9.97
C ALA A 110 -10.76 -6.02 -9.47
N ILE A 111 -9.87 -6.95 -9.83
CA ILE A 111 -9.93 -8.36 -9.42
C ILE A 111 -8.59 -8.71 -8.75
N GLY A 112 -8.66 -9.28 -7.55
CA GLY A 112 -7.47 -9.79 -6.87
C GLY A 112 -6.88 -10.98 -7.63
N ASN A 113 -5.56 -10.97 -7.84
CA ASN A 113 -4.83 -12.05 -8.47
C ASN A 113 -3.53 -12.35 -7.71
N CYS A 114 -3.14 -13.62 -7.67
CA CYS A 114 -1.85 -14.04 -7.17
C CYS A 114 -1.24 -15.02 -8.18
N HIS A 115 -0.40 -14.49 -9.07
CA HIS A 115 0.33 -15.32 -10.04
C HIS A 115 1.54 -15.97 -9.36
N ILE A 116 1.61 -17.29 -9.42
CA ILE A 116 2.73 -18.07 -8.88
C ILE A 116 3.27 -18.97 -10.00
N ASP A 117 4.52 -18.75 -10.40
CA ASP A 117 5.19 -19.64 -11.32
C ASP A 117 5.39 -21.03 -10.68
N CYS A 118 5.05 -22.09 -11.41
CA CYS A 118 5.15 -23.45 -10.88
C CYS A 118 6.60 -23.90 -10.61
N ALA A 119 7.54 -23.43 -11.42
CA ALA A 119 8.97 -23.61 -11.22
C ALA A 119 9.70 -22.58 -12.09
N TRP A 120 10.19 -21.50 -11.47
CA TRP A 120 10.97 -20.47 -12.16
C TRP A 120 12.35 -20.33 -11.53
N LEU A 121 12.45 -19.57 -10.45
CA LEU A 121 13.71 -19.33 -9.71
C LEU A 121 13.78 -20.13 -8.41
N TRP A 122 12.94 -21.16 -8.31
CA TRP A 122 12.85 -22.08 -7.19
C TRP A 122 12.42 -23.47 -7.69
N PRO A 123 12.75 -24.54 -6.95
CA PRO A 123 12.32 -25.89 -7.31
C PRO A 123 10.83 -26.08 -6.99
N TYR A 124 10.19 -27.06 -7.61
CA TYR A 124 8.73 -27.27 -7.52
C TYR A 124 8.23 -27.44 -6.07
N GLU A 125 9.04 -28.03 -5.19
CA GLU A 125 8.73 -28.23 -3.77
C GLU A 125 8.57 -26.90 -3.01
N GLU A 126 9.17 -25.82 -3.50
CA GLU A 126 8.96 -24.48 -2.95
C GLU A 126 7.61 -23.90 -3.38
N THR A 127 7.12 -24.21 -4.59
CA THR A 127 5.80 -23.76 -5.06
C THR A 127 4.69 -24.26 -4.16
N VAL A 128 4.76 -25.53 -3.72
CA VAL A 128 3.79 -26.10 -2.78
C VAL A 128 3.70 -25.25 -1.50
N ARG A 129 4.82 -24.72 -1.01
CA ARG A 129 4.88 -23.84 0.16
C ARG A 129 4.44 -22.40 -0.14
N LYS A 130 4.67 -21.91 -1.36
CA LYS A 130 4.25 -20.56 -1.80
C LYS A 130 2.74 -20.46 -2.07
N CYS A 131 2.10 -21.58 -2.42
CA CYS A 131 0.66 -21.63 -2.65
C CYS A 131 -0.19 -21.86 -1.38
N ALA A 132 0.45 -22.24 -0.27
CA ALA A 132 -0.20 -22.46 1.01
C ALA A 132 -0.42 -21.15 1.76
#